data_AF-A0A0G0T6C8-F1
#
_entry.id   AF-A0A0G0T6C8-F1
#
_cell.length_a   1.000
_cell.length_b   1.000
_cell.length_c   1.000
_cell.angle_alpha   90.00
_cell.angle_beta   90.00
_cell.angle_gamma   90.00
#
_symmetry.space_group_name_H-M   'P 1'
#
loop_
_entity.id
_entity.type
_entity.pdbx_description
1 polymer ?
#
loop_
_entity_poly.entity_id
_entity_poly.type
_entity_poly.pdbx_seq_one_letter_code
_entity_poly.pdbx_strand_id
1 'polypeptide(L)'
;YHARGTLFVPEKARFSYLIELPEGSDMGKAVNDAMKEIEAENKELAGILPKSFQNLDSRSIITLLKNFNQIPDDIEGDAFGRIYEYFLGKFAIADGSGGGEFFTPTSIVKLIVEILEPYKGYIYDPACGSGGMFVQSVEFIKRHFENGKKIKASREVSIYGQEKTDQTVRIAKMNLAPSFGR
;
A
#
# COMPACT_ATOMS: atom_id res chain seq x y z
N TYR A 1 -8.88 20.37 -10.31
CA TYR A 1 -7.83 20.46 -9.27
C TYR A 1 -7.14 19.10 -9.13
N HIS A 2 -6.38 18.66 -10.14
CA HIS A 2 -5.49 17.50 -10.03
C HIS A 2 -4.08 18.02 -9.81
N ALA A 3 -3.66 18.12 -8.56
CA ALA A 3 -2.28 18.45 -8.21
C ALA A 3 -1.62 17.21 -7.61
N ARG A 4 -0.62 16.67 -8.33
CA ARG A 4 0.45 15.77 -7.85
C ARG A 4 -0.02 14.50 -7.14
N GLY A 5 -0.08 13.40 -7.90
CA GLY A 5 -0.05 12.00 -7.43
C GLY A 5 -1.04 11.58 -6.33
N THR A 6 -2.00 12.42 -6.01
CA THR A 6 -3.07 12.12 -5.06
C THR A 6 -4.14 11.31 -5.78
N LEU A 7 -4.39 10.10 -5.28
CA LEU A 7 -5.49 9.25 -5.72
C LEU A 7 -6.80 10.01 -5.54
N PHE A 8 -7.63 10.02 -6.57
CA PHE A 8 -8.98 10.56 -6.45
C PHE A 8 -9.89 9.53 -5.80
N VAL A 9 -10.55 9.89 -4.70
CA VAL A 9 -11.49 9.02 -4.00
C VAL A 9 -12.90 9.60 -4.13
N PRO A 10 -13.77 8.97 -4.96
CA PRO A 10 -15.19 9.33 -5.08
C PRO A 10 -15.91 9.34 -3.75
N GLU A 11 -16.95 10.16 -3.62
CA GLU A 11 -17.68 10.35 -2.37
C GLU A 11 -18.19 9.03 -1.77
N LYS A 12 -18.77 8.16 -2.60
CA LYS A 12 -19.28 6.85 -2.16
C LYS A 12 -18.19 5.83 -1.83
N ALA A 13 -16.95 6.12 -2.22
CA ALA A 13 -15.79 5.31 -1.90
C ALA A 13 -15.00 5.83 -0.68
N ARG A 14 -15.41 6.96 -0.10
CA ARG A 14 -14.77 7.51 1.10
C ARG A 14 -15.08 6.65 2.32
N PHE A 15 -14.09 6.52 3.19
CA PHE A 15 -14.22 5.76 4.43
C PHE A 15 -15.36 6.28 5.32
N SER A 16 -15.53 7.61 5.41
CA SER A 16 -16.61 8.26 6.16
C SER A 16 -17.99 7.85 5.65
N TYR A 17 -18.18 7.81 4.31
CA TYR A 17 -19.44 7.39 3.70
C TYR A 17 -19.78 5.94 4.07
N LEU A 18 -18.79 5.03 4.03
CA LEU A 18 -18.99 3.62 4.35
C LEU A 18 -19.39 3.39 5.83
N ILE A 19 -18.89 4.21 6.75
CA ILE A 19 -19.23 4.13 8.18
C ILE A 19 -20.63 4.65 8.47
N GLU A 20 -21.09 5.63 7.71
CA GLU A 20 -22.41 6.25 7.87
C GLU A 20 -23.54 5.44 7.21
N LEU A 21 -23.23 4.33 6.53
CA LEU A 21 -24.25 3.48 5.91
C LEU A 21 -25.21 2.90 6.96
N PRO A 22 -26.53 2.81 6.64
CA PRO A 22 -27.53 2.27 7.56
C PRO A 22 -27.20 0.85 8.03
N GLU A 23 -27.51 0.54 9.29
CA GLU A 23 -27.42 -0.82 9.81
C GLU A 23 -28.29 -1.77 8.97
N GLY A 24 -27.74 -2.93 8.60
CA GLY A 24 -28.39 -3.90 7.72
C GLY A 24 -28.06 -3.75 6.23
N SER A 25 -27.30 -2.72 5.84
CA SER A 25 -26.75 -2.60 4.48
C SER A 25 -25.85 -3.78 4.11
N ASP A 26 -25.82 -4.16 2.83
CA ASP A 26 -24.82 -5.11 2.30
C ASP A 26 -23.45 -4.42 2.24
N MET A 27 -22.70 -4.56 3.32
CA MET A 27 -21.38 -3.92 3.46
C MET A 27 -20.34 -4.55 2.56
N GLY A 28 -20.44 -5.85 2.26
CA GLY A 28 -19.56 -6.50 1.30
C GLY A 28 -19.72 -5.88 -0.09
N LYS A 29 -20.96 -5.64 -0.51
CA LYS A 29 -21.27 -4.95 -1.77
C LYS A 29 -20.79 -3.51 -1.74
N ALA A 30 -21.05 -2.76 -0.66
CA ALA A 30 -20.67 -1.36 -0.54
C ALA A 30 -19.14 -1.17 -0.69
N VAL A 31 -18.34 -2.00 0.00
CA VAL A 31 -16.88 -1.96 -0.12
C VAL A 31 -16.43 -2.39 -1.53
N ASN A 32 -17.04 -3.43 -2.10
CA ASN A 32 -16.73 -3.85 -3.47
C ASN A 32 -17.00 -2.74 -4.49
N ASP A 33 -18.09 -2.00 -4.35
CA ASP A 33 -18.46 -0.91 -5.25
C ASP A 33 -17.53 0.30 -5.05
N ALA A 34 -17.17 0.63 -3.80
CA ALA A 34 -16.14 1.63 -3.50
C ALA A 34 -14.80 1.33 -4.19
N MET A 35 -14.34 0.07 -4.15
CA MET A 35 -13.11 -0.35 -4.81
C MET A 35 -13.19 -0.17 -6.33
N LYS A 36 -14.33 -0.51 -6.95
CA LYS A 36 -14.55 -0.30 -8.40
C LYS A 36 -14.53 1.19 -8.77
N GLU A 37 -15.17 2.04 -7.96
CA GLU A 37 -15.20 3.48 -8.18
C GLU A 37 -13.80 4.10 -8.08
N ILE A 38 -12.98 3.67 -7.10
CA ILE A 38 -11.58 4.10 -7.00
C ILE A 38 -10.80 3.69 -8.25
N GLU A 39 -10.92 2.45 -8.71
CA GLU A 39 -10.20 2.02 -9.92
C GLU A 39 -10.65 2.76 -11.19
N ALA A 40 -11.93 3.12 -11.29
CA ALA A 40 -12.45 3.84 -12.45
C ALA A 40 -11.79 5.22 -12.61
N GLU A 41 -11.46 5.86 -11.49
CA GLU A 41 -10.87 7.20 -11.45
C GLU A 41 -9.32 7.18 -11.42
N ASN A 42 -8.72 6.06 -11.03
CA ASN A 42 -7.27 5.91 -10.88
C ASN A 42 -6.76 4.76 -11.76
N LYS A 43 -6.32 5.09 -12.99
CA LYS A 43 -5.91 4.12 -14.01
C LYS A 43 -4.78 3.19 -13.55
N GLU A 44 -3.90 3.70 -12.70
CA GLU A 44 -2.80 2.96 -12.07
C GLU A 44 -3.27 1.86 -11.12
N LEU A 45 -4.51 1.94 -10.63
CA LEU A 45 -5.15 0.93 -9.77
C LEU A 45 -6.07 -0.02 -10.53
N ALA A 46 -6.21 0.13 -11.85
CA ALA A 46 -7.13 -0.69 -12.63
C ALA A 46 -6.86 -2.21 -12.47
N GLY A 47 -7.85 -2.94 -11.97
CA GLY A 47 -7.78 -4.37 -11.70
C GLY A 47 -6.93 -4.76 -10.49
N ILE A 48 -6.49 -3.81 -9.66
CA ILE A 48 -5.57 -4.08 -8.54
C ILE A 48 -6.31 -4.33 -7.24
N LEU A 49 -7.38 -3.57 -6.98
CA LEU A 49 -8.06 -3.58 -5.68
C LEU A 49 -8.92 -4.83 -5.50
N PRO A 50 -8.98 -5.41 -4.29
CA PRO A 50 -9.79 -6.58 -4.01
C PRO A 50 -11.29 -6.26 -4.11
N LYS A 51 -12.08 -7.19 -4.68
CA LYS A 51 -13.53 -7.03 -4.90
C LYS A 51 -14.32 -8.27 -4.45
N SER A 52 -13.81 -8.97 -3.44
CA SER A 52 -14.39 -10.20 -2.91
C SER A 52 -14.91 -10.04 -1.49
N PHE A 53 -15.23 -8.82 -1.05
CA PHE A 53 -15.69 -8.55 0.32
C PHE A 53 -17.10 -9.11 0.59
N GLN A 54 -17.90 -9.39 -0.44
CA GLN A 54 -19.17 -10.11 -0.29
C GLN A 54 -19.02 -11.57 0.19
N ASN A 55 -17.81 -12.13 0.19
CA ASN A 55 -17.54 -13.44 0.78
C ASN A 55 -17.43 -13.38 2.32
N LEU A 56 -17.39 -12.19 2.90
CA LEU A 56 -17.31 -11.95 4.34
C LEU A 56 -18.68 -11.51 4.85
N ASP A 57 -18.96 -11.80 6.12
CA ASP A 57 -20.19 -11.32 6.74
C ASP A 57 -20.13 -9.80 6.99
N SER A 58 -21.26 -9.12 6.76
CA SER A 58 -21.34 -7.66 6.92
C SER A 58 -20.97 -7.19 8.34
N ARG A 59 -21.21 -8.00 9.39
CA ARG A 59 -20.91 -7.60 10.78
C ARG A 59 -19.41 -7.54 11.02
N SER A 60 -18.64 -8.49 10.49
CA SER A 60 -17.19 -8.51 10.54
C SER A 60 -16.60 -7.31 9.80
N ILE A 61 -17.14 -6.96 8.62
CA ILE A 61 -16.71 -5.77 7.87
C ILE A 61 -16.98 -4.50 8.68
N ILE A 62 -18.19 -4.35 9.24
CA ILE A 62 -18.54 -3.18 10.08
C ILE A 62 -17.61 -3.08 11.28
N THR A 63 -17.34 -4.20 11.95
CA THR A 63 -16.43 -4.25 13.10
C THR A 63 -15.04 -3.81 12.70
N LEU A 64 -14.53 -4.28 11.55
CA LEU A 64 -13.23 -3.88 11.03
C LEU A 64 -13.18 -2.38 10.73
N LEU A 65 -14.19 -1.83 10.03
CA LEU A 65 -14.27 -0.39 9.75
C LEU A 65 -14.31 0.44 11.04
N LYS A 66 -15.11 0.03 12.04
CA LYS A 66 -15.16 0.71 13.34
C LYS A 66 -13.82 0.65 14.08
N ASN A 67 -13.11 -0.47 14.04
CA ASN A 67 -11.78 -0.59 14.64
C ASN A 67 -10.77 0.35 13.97
N PHE A 68 -10.79 0.44 12.64
CA PHE A 68 -9.94 1.37 11.90
C PHE A 68 -10.30 2.84 12.18
N ASN A 69 -11.59 3.17 12.39
CA ASN A 69 -12.04 4.51 12.74
C ASN A 69 -11.64 4.97 14.16
N GLN A 70 -11.17 4.06 15.01
CA GLN A 70 -10.65 4.39 16.34
C GLN A 70 -9.17 4.81 16.29
N ILE A 71 -8.51 4.63 15.15
CA ILE A 71 -7.13 5.05 14.96
C ILE A 71 -7.12 6.57 14.86
N PRO A 72 -6.37 7.30 15.72
CA PRO A 72 -6.30 8.74 15.65
C PRO A 72 -5.78 9.24 14.30
N ASP A 73 -6.37 10.33 13.80
CA ASP A 73 -5.94 10.96 12.54
C ASP A 73 -4.57 11.66 12.65
N ASP A 74 -4.11 11.94 13.87
CA ASP A 74 -2.91 12.71 14.18
C ASP A 74 -1.68 11.85 14.51
N ILE A 75 -1.69 10.56 14.17
CA ILE A 75 -0.51 9.71 14.38
C ILE A 75 0.66 10.21 13.51
N GLU A 76 1.79 10.47 14.15
CA GLU A 76 3.02 10.88 13.46
C GLU A 76 3.56 9.82 12.49
N GLY A 77 3.95 10.28 11.30
CA GLY A 77 4.51 9.46 10.23
C GLY A 77 3.47 8.64 9.47
N ASP A 78 3.92 7.62 8.74
CA ASP A 78 3.04 6.75 7.94
C ASP A 78 2.49 5.59 8.78
N ALA A 79 1.52 5.89 9.65
CA ALA A 79 0.91 4.90 10.53
C ALA A 79 0.22 3.75 9.77
N PHE A 80 -0.57 4.09 8.75
CA PHE A 80 -1.30 3.11 7.95
C PHE A 80 -0.37 2.25 7.08
N GLY A 81 0.71 2.83 6.53
CA GLY A 81 1.76 2.05 5.86
C GLY A 81 2.41 1.03 6.79
N ARG A 82 2.77 1.43 8.03
CA ARG A 82 3.32 0.50 9.04
C ARG A 82 2.34 -0.59 9.45
N ILE A 83 1.05 -0.27 9.62
CA ILE A 83 0.00 -1.25 9.92
C ILE A 83 -0.12 -2.25 8.77
N TYR A 84 -0.10 -1.76 7.51
CA TYR A 84 -0.16 -2.61 6.32
C TYR A 84 1.04 -3.56 6.25
N GLU A 85 2.28 -3.06 6.40
CA GLU A 85 3.49 -3.89 6.42
C GLU A 85 3.48 -4.92 7.55
N TYR A 86 2.99 -4.54 8.74
CA TYR A 86 2.86 -5.46 9.87
C TYR A 86 1.94 -6.64 9.54
N PHE A 87 0.73 -6.37 9.04
CA PHE A 87 -0.21 -7.43 8.70
C PHE A 87 0.29 -8.29 7.54
N LEU A 88 0.94 -7.68 6.54
CA LEU A 88 1.56 -8.42 5.45
C LEU A 88 2.62 -9.40 5.94
N GLY A 89 3.50 -8.96 6.84
CA GLY A 89 4.50 -9.84 7.47
C GLY A 89 3.86 -10.94 8.32
N LYS A 90 2.79 -10.63 9.07
CA LYS A 90 2.06 -11.63 9.86
C LYS A 90 1.38 -12.68 8.98
N PHE A 91 0.77 -12.28 7.87
CA PHE A 91 0.17 -13.22 6.93
C PHE A 91 1.22 -14.09 6.25
N ALA A 92 2.35 -13.52 5.84
CA ALA A 92 3.45 -14.30 5.27
C ALA A 92 4.00 -15.38 6.22
N ILE A 93 4.09 -15.08 7.52
CA ILE A 93 4.49 -16.06 8.55
C ILE A 93 3.41 -17.14 8.74
N ALA A 94 2.14 -16.74 8.74
CA ALA A 94 1.02 -17.64 9.01
C ALA A 94 0.73 -18.61 7.85
N ASP A 95 0.93 -18.18 6.59
CA ASP A 95 0.60 -18.97 5.40
C ASP A 95 1.59 -20.13 5.17
N GLY A 96 2.68 -20.21 5.94
CA GLY A 96 3.64 -21.32 5.91
C GLY A 96 4.45 -21.45 4.60
N SER A 97 4.16 -20.63 3.60
CA SER A 97 4.97 -20.43 2.41
C SER A 97 6.34 -19.92 2.82
N GLY A 98 7.40 -20.69 2.56
CA GLY A 98 8.77 -20.39 2.97
C GLY A 98 9.10 -18.90 2.80
N GLY A 99 9.35 -18.22 3.94
CA GLY A 99 9.34 -16.76 4.09
C GLY A 99 10.40 -15.97 3.32
N GLY A 100 11.00 -16.53 2.28
CA GLY A 100 11.87 -15.83 1.33
C GLY A 100 11.17 -15.38 0.04
N GLU A 101 10.10 -16.06 -0.41
CA GLU A 101 9.48 -15.78 -1.72
C GLU A 101 8.46 -14.62 -1.67
N PHE A 102 7.82 -14.38 -0.51
CA PHE A 102 6.71 -13.41 -0.41
C PHE A 102 7.01 -12.18 0.45
N PHE A 103 7.89 -12.29 1.44
CA PHE A 103 8.14 -11.20 2.41
C PHE A 103 9.54 -11.25 3.00
N THR A 104 10.37 -10.26 2.67
CA THR A 104 11.63 -10.05 3.40
C THR A 104 11.37 -9.14 4.61
N PRO A 105 11.79 -9.52 5.84
CA PRO A 105 11.61 -8.68 7.02
C PRO A 105 12.15 -7.26 6.84
N THR A 106 11.39 -6.25 7.28
CA THR A 106 11.70 -4.83 7.10
C THR A 106 13.11 -4.45 7.60
N SER A 107 13.61 -5.09 8.65
CA SER A 107 14.96 -4.86 9.17
C SER A 107 16.06 -5.24 8.16
N ILE A 108 15.90 -6.36 7.45
CA ILE A 108 16.84 -6.82 6.42
C ILE A 108 16.75 -5.91 5.19
N VAL A 109 15.53 -5.59 4.76
CA VAL A 109 15.28 -4.68 3.64
C VAL A 109 15.93 -3.32 3.89
N LYS A 110 15.69 -2.73 5.07
CA LYS A 110 16.26 -1.44 5.46
C LYS A 110 17.79 -1.49 5.49
N LEU A 111 18.38 -2.56 6.06
CA LEU A 111 19.83 -2.72 6.07
C LEU A 111 20.41 -2.73 4.64
N ILE A 112 19.83 -3.51 3.74
CA ILE A 112 20.28 -3.60 2.34
C ILE A 112 20.19 -2.24 1.65
N VAL A 113 19.07 -1.53 1.80
CA VAL A 113 18.87 -0.20 1.19
C VAL A 113 19.87 0.83 1.74
N GLU A 114 20.12 0.84 3.05
CA GLU A 114 21.08 1.75 3.69
C GLU A 114 22.53 1.47 3.24
N ILE A 115 22.86 0.22 2.88
CA ILE A 115 24.17 -0.13 2.30
C ILE A 115 24.26 0.29 0.83
N LEU A 116 23.20 0.08 0.05
CA LEU A 116 23.17 0.37 -1.38
C LEU A 116 23.12 1.87 -1.68
N GLU A 117 22.53 2.65 -0.78
CA GLU A 117 22.34 4.08 -0.90
C GLU A 117 21.77 4.54 -2.28
N PRO A 118 20.56 4.09 -2.67
CA PRO A 118 20.03 4.29 -4.02
C PRO A 118 19.51 5.72 -4.24
N TYR A 119 20.41 6.70 -4.37
CA TYR A 119 20.06 8.12 -4.49
C TYR A 119 19.53 8.51 -5.89
N LYS A 120 19.86 7.76 -6.94
CA LYS A 120 19.46 8.00 -8.35
C LYS A 120 19.63 6.75 -9.21
N GLY A 121 18.96 6.71 -10.36
CA GLY A 121 19.10 5.67 -11.37
C GLY A 121 17.97 4.64 -11.36
N TYR A 122 18.32 3.39 -11.65
CA TYR A 122 17.37 2.30 -11.79
C TYR A 122 17.45 1.38 -10.57
N ILE A 123 16.34 1.20 -9.87
CA ILE A 123 16.21 0.18 -8.83
C ILE A 123 15.46 -0.99 -9.47
N TYR A 124 16.12 -2.14 -9.49
CA TYR A 124 15.57 -3.36 -10.08
C TYR A 124 15.56 -4.49 -9.07
N ASP A 125 14.40 -5.13 -8.90
CA ASP A 125 14.24 -6.34 -8.12
C ASP A 125 13.54 -7.44 -8.96
N PRO A 126 14.26 -8.50 -9.36
CA PRO A 126 13.72 -9.56 -10.22
C PRO A 126 12.75 -10.52 -9.50
N ALA A 127 12.62 -10.41 -8.18
CA ALA A 127 11.71 -11.20 -7.36
C ALA A 127 11.15 -10.32 -6.24
N CYS A 128 10.46 -9.24 -6.65
CA CYS A 128 10.14 -8.13 -5.77
C CYS A 128 9.12 -8.46 -4.67
N GLY A 129 8.46 -9.62 -4.74
CA GLY A 129 7.42 -10.01 -3.81
C GLY A 129 6.39 -8.89 -3.67
N SER A 130 6.11 -8.50 -2.43
CA SER A 130 5.20 -7.40 -2.10
C SER A 130 5.76 -5.98 -2.32
N GLY A 131 6.94 -5.84 -2.93
CA GLY A 131 7.55 -4.54 -3.23
C GLY A 131 8.22 -3.85 -2.03
N GLY A 132 8.50 -4.57 -0.94
CA GLY A 132 9.10 -4.01 0.29
C GLY A 132 10.43 -3.28 0.04
N MET A 133 11.30 -3.81 -0.83
CA MET A 133 12.56 -3.15 -1.23
C MET A 133 12.35 -1.77 -1.83
N PHE A 134 11.30 -1.60 -2.63
CA PHE A 134 11.00 -0.33 -3.27
C PHE A 134 10.44 0.70 -2.30
N VAL A 135 9.53 0.28 -1.41
CA VAL A 135 9.00 1.14 -0.34
C VAL A 135 10.13 1.67 0.53
N GLN A 136 11.03 0.80 0.98
CA GLN A 136 12.16 1.21 1.82
C GLN A 136 13.19 2.05 1.06
N SER A 137 13.38 1.81 -0.24
CA SER A 137 14.24 2.66 -1.09
C SER A 137 13.70 4.08 -1.20
N VAL A 138 12.39 4.24 -1.41
CA VAL A 138 11.74 5.57 -1.41
C VAL A 138 11.86 6.24 -0.05
N GLU A 139 11.67 5.49 1.03
CA GLU A 139 11.75 6.02 2.39
C GLU A 139 13.18 6.44 2.77
N PHE A 140 14.19 5.68 2.33
CA PHE A 140 15.60 6.07 2.45
C PHE A 140 15.86 7.40 1.74
N ILE A 141 15.41 7.53 0.50
CA ILE A 141 15.53 8.77 -0.27
C ILE A 141 14.84 9.90 0.51
N LYS A 142 13.58 9.77 0.92
CA LYS A 142 12.88 10.82 1.70
C LYS A 142 13.66 11.27 2.94
N ARG A 143 14.08 10.33 3.80
CA ARG A 143 14.82 10.62 5.04
C ARG A 143 16.17 11.30 4.79
N HIS A 144 16.88 10.92 3.74
CA HIS A 144 18.21 11.50 3.46
C HIS A 144 18.13 12.85 2.75
N PHE A 145 16.98 13.15 2.14
CA PHE A 145 16.69 14.43 1.52
C PHE A 145 16.33 15.52 2.53
N GLU A 146 15.48 15.20 3.50
CA GLU A 146 15.07 16.13 4.56
C GLU A 146 16.26 16.56 5.44
N ASN A 147 17.29 15.72 5.54
CA ASN A 147 18.51 15.99 6.32
C ASN A 147 19.60 16.77 5.57
N GLY A 148 19.28 17.45 4.47
CA GLY A 148 20.18 18.43 3.84
C GLY A 148 21.20 17.88 2.83
N LYS A 149 21.20 16.58 2.50
CA LYS A 149 21.90 16.07 1.32
C LYS A 149 21.12 16.53 0.06
N LYS A 150 21.53 17.65 -0.55
CA LYS A 150 20.97 18.18 -1.81
C LYS A 150 21.20 17.22 -2.97
N ILE A 151 20.34 16.22 -3.12
CA ILE A 151 20.11 15.53 -4.38
C ILE A 151 18.69 15.97 -4.82
N LYS A 152 18.20 15.67 -6.03
CA LYS A 152 16.81 15.92 -6.46
C LYS A 152 16.12 14.55 -6.66
N ALA A 153 15.33 14.11 -5.68
CA ALA A 153 14.97 12.70 -5.42
C ALA A 153 13.98 12.13 -6.40
N SER A 154 12.85 12.81 -6.54
CA SER A 154 11.64 12.13 -7.01
C SER A 154 11.59 11.95 -8.52
N ARG A 155 12.57 12.50 -9.26
CA ARG A 155 12.63 12.40 -10.73
C ARG A 155 13.84 11.63 -11.26
N GLU A 156 14.77 11.24 -10.39
CA GLU A 156 16.00 10.56 -10.82
C GLU A 156 15.99 9.05 -10.56
N VAL A 157 14.99 8.53 -9.82
CA VAL A 157 14.86 7.10 -9.54
C VAL A 157 13.69 6.51 -10.31
N SER A 158 13.95 5.43 -11.04
CA SER A 158 12.93 4.62 -11.72
C SER A 158 12.97 3.19 -11.17
N ILE A 159 11.79 2.62 -10.91
CA ILE A 159 11.66 1.31 -10.29
C ILE A 159 11.14 0.28 -11.29
N TYR A 160 11.78 -0.87 -11.31
CA TYR A 160 11.41 -2.01 -12.12
C TYR A 160 11.37 -3.24 -11.23
N GLY A 161 10.29 -4.01 -11.31
CA GLY A 161 10.11 -5.21 -10.51
C GLY A 161 9.51 -6.33 -11.32
N GLN A 162 9.93 -7.55 -11.01
CA GLN A 162 9.28 -8.77 -11.51
C GLN A 162 8.85 -9.61 -10.32
N GLU A 163 7.65 -10.19 -10.43
CA GLU A 163 7.09 -11.13 -9.47
C GLU A 163 6.33 -12.20 -10.24
N LYS A 164 6.44 -13.45 -9.79
CA LYS A 164 5.89 -14.62 -10.46
C LYS A 164 4.36 -14.73 -10.32
N THR A 165 3.83 -14.29 -9.18
CA THR A 165 2.44 -14.51 -8.80
C THR A 165 1.59 -13.24 -8.94
N ASP A 166 0.51 -13.31 -9.73
CA ASP A 166 -0.38 -12.17 -9.97
C ASP A 166 -0.96 -11.56 -8.69
N GLN A 167 -1.24 -12.38 -7.68
CA GLN A 167 -1.73 -11.93 -6.39
C GLN A 167 -0.69 -11.05 -5.68
N THR A 168 0.57 -11.47 -5.67
CA THR A 168 1.67 -10.73 -5.03
C THR A 168 2.02 -9.47 -5.82
N VAL A 169 1.92 -9.51 -7.15
CA VAL A 169 2.02 -8.30 -8.00
C VAL A 169 0.99 -7.25 -7.60
N ARG A 170 -0.27 -7.64 -7.32
CA ARG A 170 -1.30 -6.69 -6.86
C ARG A 170 -0.95 -6.09 -5.51
N ILE A 171 -0.45 -6.90 -4.57
CA ILE A 171 0.05 -6.42 -3.27
C ILE A 171 1.17 -5.40 -3.47
N ALA A 172 2.16 -5.72 -4.32
CA ALA A 172 3.25 -4.79 -4.62
C ALA A 172 2.75 -3.47 -5.18
N LYS A 173 1.83 -3.49 -6.16
CA LYS A 173 1.29 -2.26 -6.72
C LYS A 173 0.48 -1.45 -5.70
N MET A 174 -0.28 -2.11 -4.81
CA MET A 174 -0.97 -1.41 -3.71
C MET A 174 0.00 -0.76 -2.73
N ASN A 175 1.12 -1.42 -2.41
CA ASN A 175 2.18 -0.86 -1.56
C ASN A 175 2.85 0.38 -2.18
N LEU A 176 3.02 0.37 -3.50
CA LEU A 176 3.72 1.44 -4.20
C LEU A 176 2.81 2.63 -4.53
N ALA A 177 1.51 2.43 -4.73
CA ALA A 177 0.60 3.50 -5.15
C ALA A 177 0.63 4.75 -4.22
N PRO A 178 0.60 4.62 -2.88
CA PRO A 178 0.74 5.78 -1.97
C PRO A 178 2.16 6.36 -1.95
N SER A 179 3.17 5.52 -2.19
CA SER A 179 4.59 5.86 -2.07
C SER A 179 5.11 6.71 -3.24
N PHE A 180 4.56 6.51 -4.44
CA PHE A 180 4.94 7.25 -5.67
C PHE A 180 3.92 8.33 -6.07
N GLY A 181 2.84 8.47 -5.31
CA GLY A 181 1.87 9.56 -5.47
C GLY A 181 2.34 10.93 -4.96
N ARG A 182 3.61 11.10 -4.58
CA ARG A 182 4.16 12.34 -4.00
C ARG A 182 5.37 12.87 -4.77
#